data_AF-A0A3S4K470-F1
#
_entry.id   AF-A0A3S4K470-F1
#
_cell.length_a   1.000
_cell.length_b   1.000
_cell.length_c   1.000
_cell.angle_alpha   90.00
_cell.angle_beta   90.00
_cell.angle_gamma   90.00
#
_symmetry.space_group_name_H-M   'P 1'
#
loop_
_entity.id
_entity.type
_entity.pdbx_description
1 polymer ?
#
loop_
_entity_poly.entity_id
_entity_poly.type
_entity_poly.pdbx_seq_one_letter_code
_entity_poly.pdbx_strand_id
1 'polypeptide(L)'
;MADSSSEEKTEKPSAQKLRKAREEGQLPRSKDMGLAASLFAAFVVISSSFPWYADFVRESFISVHQYAQEINNPDAIGQFLRHHLLILGKFILTLLPMPAAALLSSLVPGGWLFLPKKILPDFSKISPLKGIRRLFSSEHLAETGKMTVKSAVVLVMLWVSLRNNFAAFLGLQALPFKLAMNDGLSLYASVMRNFVILFIFFALLDVPLAKALFTKGLKMTKQELKEEYKNQEGKPEVKARVRRLQRQLAMGQIRKVVPRPTW
;
A
#
# COMPACT_ATOMS: atom_id res chain seq x y z
N MET A 1 -6.65 8.58 45.87
CA MET A 1 -6.69 10.05 45.63
C MET A 1 -5.51 10.38 44.72
N ALA A 2 -5.62 10.79 43.47
CA ALA A 2 -6.74 11.30 42.69
C ALA A 2 -6.76 10.60 41.32
N ASP A 3 -7.95 10.21 40.87
CA ASP A 3 -8.19 9.83 39.49
C ASP A 3 -7.77 11.00 38.59
N SER A 4 -6.74 10.75 37.78
CA SER A 4 -6.42 11.63 36.67
C SER A 4 -7.59 11.54 35.70
N SER A 5 -8.47 12.54 35.78
CA SER A 5 -9.45 12.83 34.74
C SER A 5 -8.71 12.76 33.41
N SER A 6 -9.01 11.71 32.66
CA SER A 6 -8.44 11.48 31.34
C SER A 6 -8.98 12.58 30.45
N GLU A 7 -8.28 13.72 30.45
CA GLU A 7 -8.69 14.94 29.79
C GLU A 7 -9.02 14.60 28.33
N GLU A 8 -10.27 14.82 27.94
CA GLU A 8 -10.77 14.28 26.69
C GLU A 8 -10.02 14.92 25.51
N LYS A 9 -9.43 14.10 24.65
CA LYS A 9 -8.66 14.52 23.48
C LYS A 9 -9.60 15.15 22.44
N THR A 10 -9.81 16.44 22.56
CA THR A 10 -10.76 17.22 21.75
C THR A 10 -10.05 18.04 20.68
N GLU A 11 -8.80 18.45 20.92
CA GLU A 11 -8.06 19.37 20.05
C GLU A 11 -7.45 18.66 18.84
N LYS A 12 -7.37 19.40 17.72
CA LYS A 12 -6.73 18.92 16.49
C LYS A 12 -5.21 18.73 16.73
N PRO A 13 -4.57 17.73 16.10
CA PRO A 13 -3.13 17.55 16.22
C PRO A 13 -2.37 18.77 15.68
N SER A 14 -1.33 19.19 16.40
CA SER A 14 -0.42 20.23 15.93
C SER A 14 0.40 19.76 14.72
N ALA A 15 0.97 20.71 13.97
CA ALA A 15 1.88 20.40 12.86
C ALA A 15 3.12 19.62 13.32
N GLN A 16 3.59 19.85 14.55
CA GLN A 16 4.73 19.13 15.11
C GLN A 16 4.39 17.69 15.48
N LYS A 17 3.20 17.45 16.05
CA LYS A 17 2.72 16.08 16.34
C LYS A 17 2.54 15.27 15.06
N LEU A 18 2.02 15.89 13.99
CA LEU A 18 1.95 15.28 12.65
C LEU A 18 3.35 14.96 12.09
N ARG A 19 4.31 15.87 12.25
CA ARG A 19 5.69 15.65 11.78
C ARG A 19 6.37 14.53 12.55
N LYS A 20 6.24 14.48 13.88
CA LYS A 20 6.76 13.39 14.71
C LYS A 20 6.13 12.04 14.35
N ALA A 21 4.80 11.99 14.19
CA ALA A 21 4.11 10.78 13.76
C ALA A 21 4.65 10.29 12.40
N ARG A 22 4.91 11.22 11.47
CA ARG A 22 5.58 10.90 10.21
C ARG A 22 7.02 10.42 10.43
N GLU A 23 7.85 11.09 11.22
CA GLU A 23 9.23 10.66 11.55
C GLU A 23 9.29 9.29 12.24
N GLU A 24 8.23 8.88 12.95
CA GLU A 24 8.07 7.54 13.52
C GLU A 24 7.48 6.52 12.53
N GLY A 25 7.18 6.94 11.30
CA GLY A 25 6.59 6.12 10.24
C GLY A 25 5.16 5.72 10.46
N GLN A 26 4.41 6.51 11.22
CA GLN A 26 2.96 6.39 11.31
C GLN A 26 2.37 7.23 10.18
N LEU A 27 1.77 6.55 9.21
CA LEU A 27 1.12 7.17 8.06
C LEU A 27 -0.28 6.57 7.91
N PRO A 28 -1.28 7.37 7.50
CA PRO A 28 -2.57 6.82 7.14
C PRO A 28 -2.37 5.86 5.96
N ARG A 29 -2.94 4.66 6.06
CA ARG A 29 -2.95 3.67 4.99
C ARG A 29 -4.37 3.19 4.79
N SER A 30 -4.86 3.25 3.56
CA SER A 30 -6.12 2.62 3.16
C SER A 30 -5.80 1.21 2.64
N LYS A 31 -6.53 0.21 3.15
CA LYS A 31 -6.38 -1.18 2.70
C LYS A 31 -7.01 -1.37 1.32
N ASP A 32 -8.10 -0.66 1.05
CA ASP A 32 -8.89 -0.85 -0.17
C ASP A 32 -8.31 -0.12 -1.38
N MET A 33 -7.57 0.97 -1.17
CA MET A 33 -6.88 1.68 -2.26
C MET A 33 -5.90 0.76 -3.00
N GLY A 34 -5.16 -0.06 -2.24
CA GLY A 34 -4.22 -1.04 -2.80
C GLY A 34 -4.91 -2.08 -3.67
N LEU A 35 -6.03 -2.63 -3.16
CA LEU A 35 -6.84 -3.63 -3.86
C LEU A 35 -7.51 -3.05 -5.11
N ALA A 36 -8.06 -1.83 -5.02
CA ALA A 36 -8.69 -1.18 -6.16
C ALA A 36 -7.69 -0.88 -7.28
N ALA A 37 -6.51 -0.37 -6.93
CA ALA A 37 -5.46 -0.07 -7.91
C ALA A 37 -4.89 -1.34 -8.57
N SER A 38 -4.64 -2.39 -7.78
CA SER A 38 -4.13 -3.65 -8.33
C SER A 38 -5.16 -4.35 -9.21
N LEU A 39 -6.44 -4.33 -8.82
CA LEU A 39 -7.53 -4.90 -9.61
C LEU A 39 -7.76 -4.11 -10.90
N PHE A 40 -7.72 -2.77 -10.84
CA PHE A 40 -7.80 -1.92 -12.03
C PHE A 40 -6.63 -2.19 -12.99
N ALA A 41 -5.40 -2.27 -12.48
CA ALA A 41 -4.24 -2.60 -13.30
C ALA A 41 -4.35 -3.99 -13.91
N ALA A 42 -4.83 -4.99 -13.15
CA ALA A 42 -5.07 -6.33 -13.66
C ALA A 42 -6.09 -6.33 -14.82
N PHE A 43 -7.21 -5.63 -14.63
CA PHE A 43 -8.23 -5.49 -15.66
C PHE A 43 -7.69 -4.87 -16.95
N VAL A 44 -6.95 -3.76 -16.84
CA VAL A 44 -6.35 -3.09 -18.00
C VAL A 44 -5.32 -3.99 -18.68
N VAL A 45 -4.37 -4.54 -17.93
CA VAL A 45 -3.30 -5.41 -18.45
C VAL A 45 -3.88 -6.63 -19.17
N ILE A 46 -4.83 -7.34 -18.56
CA ILE A 46 -5.41 -8.55 -19.15
C ILE A 46 -6.22 -8.20 -20.39
N SER A 47 -7.01 -7.13 -20.34
CA SER A 47 -7.85 -6.73 -21.48
C SER A 47 -7.03 -6.23 -22.67
N SER A 48 -5.93 -5.52 -22.44
CA SER A 48 -5.08 -4.97 -23.52
C SER A 48 -4.05 -5.98 -24.05
N SER A 49 -3.55 -6.86 -23.19
CA SER A 49 -2.45 -7.78 -23.55
C SER A 49 -2.94 -9.09 -24.15
N PHE A 50 -4.26 -9.33 -24.17
CA PHE A 50 -4.82 -10.57 -24.70
C PHE A 50 -4.40 -10.91 -26.14
N PRO A 51 -4.39 -9.97 -27.11
CA PRO A 51 -3.89 -10.26 -28.45
C PRO A 51 -2.44 -10.76 -28.42
N TRP A 52 -1.59 -10.12 -27.61
CA TRP A 52 -0.19 -10.54 -27.44
C TRP A 52 -0.08 -11.92 -26.81
N TYR A 53 -0.92 -12.25 -25.83
CA TYR A 53 -0.93 -13.59 -25.23
C TYR A 53 -1.33 -14.67 -26.21
N ALA A 54 -2.32 -14.42 -27.07
CA ALA A 54 -2.69 -15.33 -28.14
C ALA A 54 -1.52 -15.55 -29.12
N ASP A 55 -0.79 -14.48 -29.45
CA ASP A 55 0.39 -14.55 -30.31
C ASP A 55 1.56 -15.28 -29.64
N PHE A 56 1.81 -15.06 -28.35
CA PHE A 56 2.86 -15.77 -27.60
C PHE A 56 2.59 -17.27 -27.51
N VAL A 57 1.34 -17.66 -27.29
CA VAL A 57 0.94 -19.07 -27.30
C VAL A 57 1.13 -19.65 -28.69
N ARG A 58 0.66 -18.95 -29.74
CA ARG A 58 0.84 -19.39 -31.13
C ARG A 58 2.33 -19.54 -31.49
N GLU A 59 3.15 -18.55 -31.18
CA GLU A 59 4.60 -18.52 -31.38
C GLU A 59 5.25 -19.73 -30.67
N SER A 60 4.88 -19.97 -29.42
CA SER A 60 5.35 -21.11 -28.63
C SER A 60 4.95 -22.48 -29.19
N PHE A 61 3.77 -22.61 -29.81
CA PHE A 61 3.36 -23.88 -30.42
C PHE A 61 4.07 -24.14 -31.75
N ILE A 62 4.25 -23.08 -32.55
CA ILE A 62 4.97 -23.16 -33.83
C ILE A 62 6.45 -23.47 -33.57
N SER A 63 7.07 -22.83 -32.57
CA SER A 63 8.48 -23.04 -32.21
C SER A 63 8.75 -24.50 -31.84
N VAL A 64 7.88 -25.13 -31.04
CA VAL A 64 8.03 -26.55 -30.65
C VAL A 64 8.09 -27.44 -31.89
N HIS A 65 7.21 -27.23 -32.87
CA HIS A 65 7.24 -28.01 -34.11
C HIS A 65 8.52 -27.78 -34.92
N GLN A 66 8.96 -26.53 -35.04
CA GLN A 66 10.17 -26.16 -35.77
C GLN A 66 11.42 -26.79 -35.15
N TYR A 67 11.61 -26.62 -33.85
CA TYR A 67 12.79 -27.16 -33.15
C TYR A 67 12.78 -28.68 -33.03
N ALA A 68 11.60 -29.33 -32.99
CA ALA A 68 11.50 -30.79 -33.01
C ALA A 68 12.01 -31.40 -34.33
N GLN A 69 11.90 -30.68 -35.45
CA GLN A 69 12.44 -31.14 -36.74
C GLN A 69 13.98 -31.09 -36.79
N GLU A 70 14.60 -30.27 -35.94
CA GLU A 70 16.06 -30.07 -35.88
C GLU A 70 16.69 -30.77 -34.66
N ILE A 71 16.09 -31.83 -34.12
CA ILE A 71 16.53 -32.45 -32.86
C ILE A 71 17.98 -32.99 -32.89
N ASN A 72 18.51 -33.27 -34.09
CA ASN A 72 19.88 -33.72 -34.30
C ASN A 72 20.90 -32.57 -34.30
N ASN A 73 20.44 -31.31 -34.34
CA ASN A 73 21.29 -30.13 -34.24
C ASN A 73 21.62 -29.85 -32.75
N PRO A 74 22.90 -29.88 -32.34
CA PRO A 74 23.30 -29.64 -30.96
C PRO A 74 22.85 -28.29 -30.40
N ASP A 75 22.69 -27.28 -31.27
CA ASP A 75 22.31 -25.92 -30.88
C ASP A 75 20.79 -25.72 -30.77
N ALA A 76 19.97 -26.63 -31.31
CA ALA A 76 18.52 -26.47 -31.37
C ALA A 76 17.89 -26.33 -29.97
N ILE A 77 18.38 -27.08 -28.98
CA ILE A 77 17.90 -26.99 -27.59
C ILE A 77 18.24 -25.63 -26.97
N GLY A 78 19.44 -25.11 -27.23
CA GLY A 78 19.87 -23.79 -26.73
C GLY A 78 19.06 -22.64 -27.33
N GLN A 79 18.77 -22.72 -28.63
CA GLN A 79 17.94 -21.75 -29.33
C GLN A 79 16.48 -21.81 -28.86
N PHE A 80 15.93 -23.02 -28.70
CA PHE A 80 14.60 -23.25 -28.12
C PHE A 80 14.49 -22.60 -26.73
N LEU A 81 15.45 -22.87 -25.84
CA LEU A 81 15.43 -22.32 -24.49
C LEU A 81 15.49 -20.80 -24.49
N ARG A 82 16.37 -20.21 -25.32
CA ARG A 82 16.47 -18.75 -25.46
C ARG A 82 15.19 -18.13 -26.00
N HIS A 83 14.57 -18.75 -27.00
CA HIS A 83 13.31 -18.30 -27.58
C HIS A 83 12.18 -18.30 -26.54
N HIS A 84 12.02 -19.39 -25.78
CA HIS A 84 11.02 -19.47 -24.72
C HIS A 84 11.30 -18.54 -23.54
N LEU A 85 12.58 -18.28 -23.22
CA LEU A 85 12.96 -17.29 -22.21
C LEU A 85 12.55 -15.88 -22.63
N LEU A 86 12.65 -15.55 -23.93
CA LEU A 86 12.18 -14.26 -24.46
C LEU A 86 10.65 -14.15 -24.41
N ILE A 87 9.92 -15.20 -24.78
CA ILE A 87 8.44 -15.24 -24.65
C ILE A 87 8.03 -15.04 -23.19
N LEU A 88 8.65 -15.76 -22.27
CA LEU A 88 8.40 -15.63 -20.83
C LEU A 88 8.74 -14.23 -20.33
N GLY A 89 9.85 -13.64 -20.80
CA GLY A 89 10.23 -12.26 -20.49
C GLY A 89 9.18 -11.24 -20.96
N LYS A 90 8.66 -11.37 -22.19
CA LYS A 90 7.58 -10.54 -22.72
C LYS A 90 6.31 -10.67 -21.87
N PHE A 91 5.96 -11.89 -21.46
CA PHE A 91 4.78 -12.15 -20.60
C PHE A 91 4.94 -11.58 -19.18
N ILE A 92 6.13 -11.65 -18.58
CA ILE A 92 6.38 -11.03 -17.27
C ILE A 92 6.30 -9.51 -17.38
N LEU A 93 6.81 -8.94 -18.48
CA LEU A 93 6.82 -7.51 -18.70
C LEU A 93 5.40 -6.91 -18.75
N THR A 94 4.44 -7.62 -19.35
CA THR A 94 3.03 -7.17 -19.37
C THR A 94 2.40 -7.18 -17.98
N LEU A 95 2.87 -8.00 -17.05
CA LEU A 95 2.35 -8.09 -15.67
C LEU A 95 2.95 -7.04 -14.72
N LEU A 96 4.09 -6.43 -15.07
CA LEU A 96 4.78 -5.42 -14.24
C LEU A 96 3.90 -4.25 -13.76
N PRO A 97 2.91 -3.75 -14.53
CA PRO A 97 2.03 -2.68 -14.07
C PRO A 97 1.19 -3.04 -12.83
N MET A 98 0.89 -4.32 -12.59
CA MET A 98 0.08 -4.75 -11.44
C MET A 98 0.74 -4.47 -10.08
N PRO A 99 1.96 -4.98 -9.79
CA PRO A 99 2.66 -4.64 -8.56
C PRO A 99 3.02 -3.15 -8.51
N ALA A 100 3.32 -2.51 -9.64
CA ALA A 100 3.58 -1.07 -9.68
C ALA A 100 2.36 -0.26 -9.23
N ALA A 101 1.15 -0.59 -9.69
CA ALA A 101 -0.08 0.07 -9.25
C ALA A 101 -0.36 -0.15 -7.76
N ALA A 102 -0.12 -1.36 -7.24
CA ALA A 102 -0.23 -1.64 -5.81
C ALA A 102 0.75 -0.79 -4.98
N LEU A 103 2.00 -0.65 -5.44
CA LEU A 103 3.02 0.17 -4.77
C LEU A 103 2.67 1.65 -4.83
N LEU A 104 2.34 2.18 -6.01
CA LEU A 104 2.01 3.60 -6.21
C LEU A 104 0.75 4.01 -5.44
N SER A 105 -0.27 3.16 -5.40
CA SER A 105 -1.51 3.44 -4.67
C SER A 105 -1.32 3.54 -3.16
N SER A 106 -0.36 2.79 -2.60
CA SER A 106 0.00 2.88 -1.18
C SER A 106 0.55 4.26 -0.79
N LEU A 107 1.05 5.04 -1.77
CA LEU A 107 1.61 6.36 -1.55
C LEU A 107 0.53 7.45 -1.49
N VAL A 108 -0.68 7.20 -1.97
CA VAL A 108 -1.72 8.24 -2.08
C VAL A 108 -2.22 8.72 -0.71
N PRO A 109 -2.51 7.84 0.28
CA PRO A 109 -3.03 8.31 1.57
C PRO A 109 -1.97 8.99 2.44
N GLY A 110 -0.74 8.47 2.46
CA GLY A 110 0.32 8.84 3.42
C GLY A 110 1.62 9.39 2.83
N GLY A 111 1.80 9.35 1.52
CA GLY A 111 3.03 9.78 0.83
C GLY A 111 4.19 8.78 0.97
N TRP A 112 5.32 9.14 0.35
CA TRP A 112 6.56 8.38 0.46
C TRP A 112 7.32 8.74 1.74
N LEU A 113 7.83 7.73 2.45
CA LEU A 113 8.69 7.90 3.61
C LEU A 113 9.61 6.69 3.80
N PHE A 114 10.91 6.93 3.80
CA PHE A 114 11.93 5.91 4.00
C PHE A 114 12.48 5.98 5.44
N LEU A 115 12.38 4.87 6.18
CA LEU A 115 12.76 4.78 7.60
C LEU A 115 13.71 3.60 7.82
N PRO A 116 15.03 3.83 7.79
CA PRO A 116 16.02 2.78 8.02
C PRO A 116 15.83 2.08 9.37
N LYS A 117 15.41 2.82 10.40
CA LYS A 117 15.17 2.30 11.75
C LYS A 117 14.07 1.24 11.84
N LYS A 118 13.11 1.21 10.89
CA LYS A 118 12.03 0.20 10.86
C LYS A 118 12.43 -1.11 10.16
N ILE A 119 13.63 -1.17 9.58
CA ILE A 119 14.17 -2.39 8.96
C ILE A 119 14.65 -3.38 10.05
N LEU A 120 15.02 -2.87 11.22
CA LEU A 120 15.45 -3.68 12.36
C LEU A 120 14.27 -4.44 12.99
N PRO A 121 14.44 -5.73 13.36
CA PRO A 121 13.41 -6.50 14.02
C PRO A 121 13.10 -5.91 15.40
N ASP A 122 11.83 -5.64 15.65
CA ASP A 122 11.32 -5.06 16.90
C ASP A 122 10.54 -6.12 17.68
N PHE A 123 11.23 -6.81 18.60
CA PHE A 123 10.65 -7.88 19.42
C PHE A 123 9.53 -7.40 20.36
N SER A 124 9.44 -6.09 20.62
CA SER A 124 8.37 -5.51 21.45
C SER A 124 6.98 -5.61 20.81
N LYS A 125 6.92 -5.85 19.48
CA LYS A 125 5.68 -6.04 18.72
C LYS A 125 5.18 -7.49 18.68
N ILE A 126 5.99 -8.46 19.11
CA ILE A 126 5.67 -9.90 19.05
C ILE A 126 5.09 -10.39 20.39
N SER A 127 4.25 -9.57 21.04
CA SER A 127 3.57 -10.00 22.27
C SER A 127 2.20 -10.62 21.93
N PRO A 128 1.99 -11.93 22.12
CA PRO A 128 0.72 -12.58 21.80
C PRO A 128 -0.45 -12.03 22.65
N LEU A 129 -0.19 -11.66 23.90
CA LEU A 129 -1.19 -11.08 24.81
C LEU A 129 -1.71 -9.72 24.31
N LYS A 130 -0.81 -8.85 23.81
CA LYS A 130 -1.21 -7.57 23.20
C LYS A 130 -1.98 -7.80 21.90
N GLY A 131 -1.64 -8.84 21.13
CA GLY A 131 -2.36 -9.25 19.92
C GLY A 131 -3.83 -9.58 20.20
N ILE A 132 -4.09 -10.44 21.19
CA ILE A 132 -5.46 -10.85 21.56
C ILE A 132 -6.28 -9.64 22.03
N ARG A 133 -5.74 -8.81 22.92
CA ARG A 133 -6.45 -7.60 23.40
C ARG A 133 -6.78 -6.64 22.25
N ARG A 134 -5.94 -6.59 21.21
CA ARG A 134 -6.17 -5.76 20.02
C ARG A 134 -7.36 -6.29 19.21
N LEU A 135 -7.51 -7.60 19.04
CA LEU A 135 -8.62 -8.22 18.31
C LEU A 135 -9.99 -7.87 18.91
N PHE A 136 -10.08 -7.78 20.25
CA PHE A 136 -11.32 -7.40 20.96
C PHE A 136 -11.48 -5.90 21.21
N SER A 137 -10.66 -5.05 20.57
CA SER A 137 -10.85 -3.60 20.67
C SER A 137 -12.04 -3.15 19.81
N SER A 138 -12.74 -2.10 20.25
CA SER A 138 -13.88 -1.51 19.52
C SER A 138 -13.50 -1.06 18.11
N GLU A 139 -12.25 -0.65 17.90
CA GLU A 139 -11.72 -0.28 16.59
C GLU A 139 -11.60 -1.48 15.65
N HIS A 140 -11.13 -2.63 16.13
CA HIS A 140 -11.05 -3.87 15.35
C HIS A 140 -12.41 -4.46 15.02
N LEU A 141 -13.35 -4.43 15.98
CA LEU A 141 -14.74 -4.85 15.74
C LEU A 141 -15.41 -3.99 14.66
N ALA A 142 -15.23 -2.67 14.70
CA ALA A 142 -15.75 -1.76 13.68
C ALA A 142 -15.11 -2.03 12.30
N GLU A 143 -13.81 -2.27 12.25
CA GLU A 143 -13.12 -2.62 11.00
C GLU A 143 -13.61 -3.96 10.44
N THR A 144 -13.79 -4.96 11.30
CA THR A 144 -14.30 -6.28 10.92
C THR A 144 -15.73 -6.18 10.37
N GLY A 145 -16.62 -5.44 11.05
CA GLY A 145 -17.98 -5.20 10.55
C GLY A 145 -17.99 -4.54 9.17
N LYS A 146 -17.15 -3.52 8.96
CA LYS A 146 -16.98 -2.88 7.64
C LYS A 146 -16.52 -3.88 6.57
N MET A 147 -15.57 -4.76 6.90
CA MET A 147 -15.09 -5.79 5.97
C MET A 147 -16.18 -6.83 5.66
N THR A 148 -16.95 -7.27 6.65
CA THR A 148 -18.07 -8.21 6.46
C THR A 148 -19.12 -7.63 5.51
N VAL A 149 -19.50 -6.37 5.69
CA VAL A 149 -20.45 -5.69 4.79
C VAL A 149 -19.90 -5.61 3.37
N LYS A 150 -18.64 -5.21 3.20
CA LYS A 150 -18.00 -5.16 1.87
C LYS A 150 -17.98 -6.54 1.20
N SER A 151 -17.61 -7.59 1.95
CA SER A 151 -17.63 -8.96 1.45
C SER A 151 -19.03 -9.41 1.02
N ALA A 152 -20.07 -9.06 1.80
CA ALA A 152 -21.45 -9.36 1.43
C ALA A 152 -21.85 -8.65 0.11
N VAL A 153 -21.48 -7.38 -0.05
CA VAL A 153 -21.73 -6.62 -1.29
C VAL A 153 -21.01 -7.27 -2.48
N VAL A 154 -19.75 -7.68 -2.31
CA VAL A 154 -18.97 -8.39 -3.35
C VAL A 154 -19.63 -9.73 -3.70
N LEU A 155 -20.12 -10.49 -2.73
CA LEU A 155 -20.82 -11.77 -2.96
C LEU A 155 -22.13 -11.57 -3.72
N VAL A 156 -22.95 -10.59 -3.33
CA VAL A 156 -24.20 -10.26 -4.03
C VAL A 156 -23.90 -9.85 -5.47
N MET A 157 -22.89 -9.00 -5.67
CA MET A 157 -22.47 -8.55 -6.99
C MET A 157 -21.97 -9.71 -7.86
N LEU A 158 -21.20 -10.64 -7.29
CA LEU A 158 -20.75 -11.85 -7.96
C LEU A 158 -21.95 -12.72 -8.37
N TRP A 159 -22.89 -12.94 -7.46
CA TRP A 159 -24.09 -13.73 -7.72
C TRP A 159 -24.94 -13.13 -8.83
N VAL A 160 -25.20 -11.82 -8.79
CA VAL A 160 -25.94 -11.10 -9.85
C VAL A 160 -25.18 -11.17 -11.18
N SER A 161 -23.87 -10.95 -11.18
CA SER A 161 -23.05 -11.00 -12.39
C SER A 161 -23.06 -12.40 -13.01
N LEU A 162 -22.93 -13.46 -12.21
CA LEU A 162 -23.00 -14.84 -12.69
C LEU A 162 -24.39 -15.16 -13.22
N ARG A 163 -25.45 -14.82 -12.49
CA ARG A 163 -26.83 -15.09 -12.91
C ARG A 163 -27.17 -14.41 -14.23
N ASN A 164 -26.78 -13.14 -14.39
CA ASN A 164 -27.07 -12.38 -15.61
C ASN A 164 -26.27 -12.87 -16.82
N ASN A 165 -25.05 -13.38 -16.60
CA ASN A 165 -24.18 -13.86 -17.67
C ASN A 165 -24.22 -15.39 -17.84
N PHE A 166 -25.03 -16.12 -17.04
CA PHE A 166 -25.00 -17.59 -16.99
C PHE A 166 -25.29 -18.23 -18.34
N ALA A 167 -26.33 -17.73 -19.05
CA ALA A 167 -26.67 -18.21 -20.38
C ALA A 167 -25.55 -17.93 -21.39
N ALA A 168 -24.91 -16.76 -21.30
CA ALA A 168 -23.79 -16.41 -22.18
C ALA A 168 -22.57 -17.31 -21.92
N PHE A 169 -22.29 -17.65 -20.65
CA PHE A 169 -21.24 -18.61 -20.30
C PHE A 169 -21.51 -20.00 -20.88
N LEU A 170 -22.74 -20.50 -20.78
CA LEU A 170 -23.11 -21.77 -21.37
C LEU A 170 -23.07 -21.74 -22.91
N GLY A 171 -23.38 -20.60 -23.52
CA GLY A 171 -23.31 -20.42 -24.98
C GLY A 171 -21.91 -20.54 -25.56
N LEU A 172 -20.86 -20.23 -24.79
CA LEU A 172 -19.47 -20.30 -25.24
C LEU A 172 -19.05 -21.71 -25.69
N GLN A 173 -19.60 -22.75 -25.09
CA GLN A 173 -19.24 -24.14 -25.40
C GLN A 173 -19.66 -24.58 -26.81
N ALA A 174 -20.66 -23.90 -27.39
CA ALA A 174 -21.17 -24.19 -28.72
C ALA A 174 -20.43 -23.43 -29.82
N LEU A 175 -19.54 -22.49 -29.46
CA LEU A 175 -18.83 -21.64 -30.41
C LEU A 175 -17.49 -22.26 -30.83
N PRO A 176 -17.04 -22.02 -32.08
CA PRO A 176 -15.67 -22.30 -32.49
C PRO A 176 -14.65 -21.57 -31.60
N PHE A 177 -13.50 -22.21 -31.34
CA PHE A 177 -12.50 -21.75 -30.37
C PHE A 177 -12.16 -20.26 -30.44
N LYS A 178 -11.93 -19.71 -31.65
CA LYS A 178 -11.57 -18.30 -31.83
C LYS A 178 -12.70 -17.34 -31.42
N LEU A 179 -13.95 -17.69 -31.74
CA LEU A 179 -15.13 -16.90 -31.34
C LEU A 179 -15.39 -17.05 -29.85
N ALA A 180 -15.30 -18.28 -29.31
CA ALA A 180 -15.41 -18.54 -27.89
C ALA A 180 -14.39 -17.74 -27.05
N MET A 181 -13.13 -17.62 -27.52
CA MET A 181 -12.12 -16.81 -26.85
C MET A 181 -12.48 -15.32 -26.84
N ASN A 182 -12.90 -14.76 -27.98
CA ASN A 182 -13.24 -13.34 -28.08
C ASN A 182 -14.45 -12.99 -27.23
N ASP A 183 -15.52 -13.78 -27.33
CA ASP A 183 -16.76 -13.57 -26.59
C ASP A 183 -16.53 -13.81 -25.09
N GLY A 184 -15.74 -14.83 -24.73
CA GLY A 184 -15.33 -15.09 -23.35
C GLY A 184 -14.53 -13.95 -22.74
N LEU A 185 -13.62 -13.33 -23.50
CA LEU A 185 -12.90 -12.15 -23.05
C LEU A 185 -13.82 -10.94 -22.88
N SER A 186 -14.79 -10.75 -23.78
CA SER A 186 -15.77 -9.67 -23.67
C SER A 186 -16.64 -9.81 -22.40
N LEU A 187 -17.05 -11.04 -22.06
CA LEU A 187 -17.77 -11.36 -20.84
C LEU A 187 -16.90 -11.11 -19.61
N TYR A 188 -15.65 -11.59 -19.61
CA TYR A 188 -14.67 -11.29 -18.57
C TYR A 188 -14.53 -9.78 -18.36
N ALA A 189 -14.35 -9.02 -19.44
CA ALA A 189 -14.14 -7.58 -19.36
C ALA A 189 -15.37 -6.86 -18.81
N SER A 190 -16.58 -7.30 -19.19
CA SER A 190 -17.84 -6.76 -18.67
C SER A 190 -17.99 -6.99 -17.17
N VAL A 191 -17.76 -8.23 -16.71
CA VAL A 191 -17.83 -8.59 -15.29
C VAL A 191 -16.75 -7.85 -14.49
N MET A 192 -15.50 -7.93 -14.94
CA MET A 192 -14.36 -7.33 -14.25
C MET A 192 -14.48 -5.82 -14.16
N ARG A 193 -14.98 -5.14 -15.20
CA ARG A 193 -15.26 -3.69 -15.17
C ARG A 193 -16.20 -3.33 -14.02
N ASN A 194 -17.26 -4.12 -13.81
CA ASN A 194 -18.19 -3.85 -12.71
C ASN A 194 -17.48 -3.99 -11.36
N PHE A 195 -16.68 -5.05 -11.16
CA PHE A 195 -15.91 -5.22 -9.92
C PHE A 195 -14.91 -4.08 -9.69
N VAL A 196 -14.20 -3.67 -10.74
CA VAL A 196 -13.27 -2.52 -10.69
C VAL A 196 -13.99 -1.27 -10.20
N ILE A 197 -15.18 -0.97 -10.74
CA ILE A 197 -15.99 0.18 -10.31
C ILE A 197 -16.37 0.06 -8.83
N LEU A 198 -16.79 -1.13 -8.38
CA LEU A 198 -17.13 -1.37 -6.97
C LEU A 198 -15.92 -1.14 -6.05
N PHE A 199 -14.75 -1.67 -6.40
CA PHE A 199 -13.54 -1.51 -5.57
C PHE A 199 -13.02 -0.08 -5.57
N ILE A 200 -13.12 0.64 -6.69
CA ILE A 200 -12.83 2.08 -6.74
C ILE A 200 -13.78 2.83 -5.79
N PHE A 201 -15.06 2.49 -5.78
CA PHE A 201 -16.02 3.07 -4.85
C PHE A 201 -15.66 2.78 -3.38
N PHE A 202 -15.27 1.54 -3.04
CA PHE A 202 -14.77 1.22 -1.71
C PHE A 202 -13.52 1.99 -1.33
N ALA A 203 -12.56 2.14 -2.24
CA ALA A 203 -11.36 2.93 -2.01
C ALA A 203 -11.67 4.41 -1.78
N LEU A 204 -12.58 5.00 -2.57
CA LEU A 204 -13.01 6.38 -2.42
C LEU A 204 -13.65 6.67 -1.06
N LEU A 205 -14.37 5.69 -0.48
CA LEU A 205 -14.92 5.80 0.87
C LEU A 205 -13.88 5.50 1.96
N ASP A 206 -12.99 4.54 1.74
CA ASP A 206 -12.02 4.08 2.76
C ASP A 206 -10.89 5.09 2.97
N VAL A 207 -10.46 5.81 1.93
CA VAL A 207 -9.39 6.83 2.03
C VAL A 207 -9.72 7.98 2.98
N PRO A 208 -10.86 8.70 2.87
CA PRO A 208 -11.20 9.75 3.80
C PRO A 208 -11.43 9.20 5.22
N LEU A 209 -12.03 8.02 5.35
CA LEU A 209 -12.19 7.35 6.65
C LEU A 209 -10.85 7.00 7.29
N ALA A 210 -9.91 6.46 6.54
CA ALA A 210 -8.56 6.14 7.01
C ALA A 210 -7.80 7.40 7.44
N LYS A 211 -7.92 8.50 6.68
CA LYS A 211 -7.35 9.80 7.07
C LYS A 211 -8.01 10.34 8.34
N ALA A 212 -9.34 10.30 8.43
CA ALA A 212 -10.08 10.78 9.60
C ALA A 212 -9.75 9.98 10.88
N LEU A 213 -9.70 8.65 10.78
CA LEU A 213 -9.30 7.78 11.90
C LEU A 213 -7.86 8.03 12.33
N PHE A 214 -6.94 8.18 11.38
CA PHE A 214 -5.55 8.54 11.66
C PHE A 214 -5.44 9.89 12.40
N THR A 215 -6.13 10.93 11.92
CA THR A 215 -6.15 12.24 12.58
C THR A 215 -6.82 12.18 13.95
N LYS A 216 -7.89 11.36 14.10
CA LYS A 216 -8.57 11.14 15.39
C LYS A 216 -7.63 10.50 16.42
N GLY A 217 -6.81 9.53 16.01
CA GLY A 217 -5.79 8.91 16.87
C GLY A 217 -4.70 9.88 17.34
N LEU A 218 -4.45 10.95 16.58
CA LEU A 218 -3.45 11.97 16.89
C LEU A 218 -3.99 13.17 17.68
N LYS A 219 -5.29 13.22 18.01
CA LYS A 219 -5.88 14.32 18.79
C LYS A 219 -5.11 14.59 20.09
N MET A 220 -5.17 15.85 20.52
CA MET A 220 -4.46 16.37 21.68
C MET A 220 -5.43 16.81 22.76
N THR A 221 -4.99 16.82 24.01
CA THR A 221 -5.69 17.54 25.07
C THR A 221 -5.30 19.02 25.04
N LYS A 222 -6.09 19.88 25.70
CA LYS A 222 -5.76 21.31 25.80
C LYS A 222 -4.43 21.53 26.51
N GLN A 223 -4.12 20.73 27.52
CA GLN A 223 -2.83 20.77 28.21
C GLN A 223 -1.67 20.35 27.29
N GLU A 224 -1.80 19.20 26.59
CA GLU A 224 -0.78 18.74 25.64
C GLU A 224 -0.46 19.81 24.59
N LEU A 225 -1.50 20.47 24.05
CA LEU A 225 -1.35 21.50 23.03
C LEU A 225 -0.59 22.72 23.60
N LYS A 226 -0.98 23.19 24.79
CA LYS A 226 -0.34 24.33 25.46
C LYS A 226 1.13 24.05 25.79
N GLU A 227 1.45 22.85 26.22
CA GLU A 227 2.83 22.42 26.47
C GLU A 227 3.65 22.37 25.18
N GLU A 228 3.08 21.90 24.07
CA GLU A 228 3.78 21.86 22.79
C GLU A 228 4.07 23.26 22.25
N TYR A 229 3.13 24.20 22.38
CA TYR A 229 3.38 25.63 22.07
C TYR A 229 4.50 26.22 22.95
N LYS A 230 4.47 25.95 24.26
CA LYS A 230 5.50 26.43 25.19
C LYS A 230 6.89 25.86 24.87
N ASN A 231 6.95 24.61 24.40
CA ASN A 231 8.19 23.97 23.97
C ASN A 231 8.69 24.50 22.61
N GLN A 232 7.80 24.87 21.69
CA GLN A 232 8.17 25.47 20.39
C GLN A 232 8.71 26.89 20.51
N GLU A 233 8.07 27.75 21.31
CA GLU A 233 8.54 29.13 21.50
C GLU A 233 9.90 29.17 22.24
N GLY A 234 10.23 28.05 22.90
CA GLY A 234 11.39 27.83 23.75
C GLY A 234 11.16 28.54 25.08
N LYS A 235 11.48 27.88 26.20
CA LYS A 235 11.43 28.54 27.51
C LYS A 235 12.21 29.86 27.41
N PRO A 236 11.60 31.03 27.73
CA PRO A 236 12.28 32.31 27.60
C PRO A 236 13.61 32.33 28.38
N GLU A 237 13.69 31.59 29.47
CA GLU A 237 14.90 31.33 30.24
C GLU A 237 16.02 30.66 29.42
N VAL A 238 15.70 29.68 28.58
CA VAL A 238 16.66 28.97 27.73
C VAL A 238 17.11 29.87 26.58
N LYS A 239 16.19 30.60 25.95
CA LYS A 239 16.52 31.59 24.91
C LYS A 239 17.40 32.72 25.46
N ALA A 240 17.11 33.19 26.67
CA ALA A 240 17.91 34.18 27.39
C ALA A 240 19.27 33.62 27.83
N ARG A 241 19.34 32.34 28.23
CA ARG A 241 20.62 31.67 28.56
C ARG A 241 21.50 31.50 27.33
N VAL A 242 20.94 31.10 26.19
CA VAL A 242 21.66 31.01 24.92
C VAL A 242 22.17 32.39 24.48
N ARG A 243 21.34 33.44 24.53
CA ARG A 243 21.80 34.82 24.24
C ARG A 243 22.91 35.30 25.19
N ARG A 244 22.82 34.98 26.49
CA ARG A 244 23.86 35.30 27.47
C ARG A 244 25.17 34.59 27.14
N LEU A 245 25.11 33.30 26.81
CA LEU A 245 26.28 32.51 26.42
C LEU A 245 26.92 33.04 25.13
N GLN A 246 26.11 33.39 24.12
CA GLN A 246 26.58 33.99 22.87
C GLN A 246 27.29 35.34 23.11
N ARG A 247 26.78 36.18 24.01
CA ARG A 247 27.45 37.43 24.41
C ARG A 247 28.78 37.19 25.14
N GLN A 248 28.83 36.23 26.06
CA GLN A 248 30.06 35.87 26.79
C GLN A 248 31.14 35.32 25.85
N LEU A 249 30.75 34.53 24.84
CA LEU A 249 31.64 34.06 23.78
C LEU A 249 32.16 35.22 22.90
N ALA A 250 31.29 36.14 22.50
CA ALA A 250 31.65 37.30 21.70
C ALA A 250 32.59 38.28 22.44
N MET A 251 32.45 38.39 23.77
CA MET A 251 33.34 39.17 24.64
C MET A 251 34.65 38.42 25.01
N GLY A 252 34.88 37.21 24.47
CA GLY A 252 36.11 36.45 24.71
C GLY A 252 36.28 35.94 26.15
N GLN A 253 35.21 35.93 26.97
CA GLN A 253 35.30 35.61 28.40
C GLN A 253 35.37 34.11 28.70
N ILE A 254 35.10 33.24 27.72
CA ILE A 254 35.22 31.79 27.88
C ILE A 254 36.61 31.35 27.43
N ARG A 255 37.60 31.48 28.33
CA ARG A 255 38.92 30.87 28.14
C ARG A 255 38.77 29.36 28.30
N LYS A 256 39.10 28.61 27.25
CA LYS A 256 39.19 27.15 27.26
C LYS A 256 40.34 26.76 28.20
N VAL A 257 40.06 26.56 29.48
CA VAL A 257 41.01 25.97 30.42
C VAL A 257 41.05 24.48 30.09
N VAL A 258 41.95 24.11 29.17
CA VAL A 258 42.36 22.72 29.01
C VAL A 258 43.47 22.51 30.04
N PRO A 259 43.26 21.69 31.09
CA PRO A 259 44.33 21.31 31.98
C PRO A 259 45.34 20.51 31.16
N ARG A 260 46.58 21.00 31.06
CA ARG A 260 47.68 20.19 30.54
C ARG A 260 48.02 19.17 31.63
N PRO A 261 48.05 17.86 31.34
CA PRO A 261 48.61 16.89 32.26
C PRO A 261 50.11 17.18 32.37
N THR A 262 50.55 17.53 33.57
CA THR A 262 51.97 17.55 33.92
C THR A 262 52.38 16.13 34.28
N TRP A 263 53.17 15.54 33.38
CA TRP A 263 54.07 14.36 33.50
C TRP A 263 53.55 13.13 34.26
#